data_AF-L0EKM2-F1
#
_entry.id   AF-L0EKM2-F1
#
_cell.length_a   1.000
_cell.length_b   1.000
_cell.length_c   1.000
_cell.angle_alpha   90.00
_cell.angle_beta   90.00
_cell.angle_gamma   90.00
#
_symmetry.space_group_name_H-M   'P 1'
#
loop_
_entity.id
_entity.type
_entity.pdbx_description
1 polymer ?
#
loop_
_entity_poly.entity_id
_entity_poly.type
_entity_poly.pdbx_seq_one_letter_code
_entity_poly.pdbx_strand_id
1 'polypeptide(L)'
;MGTKIRVYLEFLLQRPSRPEIDKYKADLTVENRKLFDHLLLFCYFDLIQYTREKKLVSIGDFYLSCFGLFAIIVGLAGASYINHYLGLSMLWFINLALGLIAGGWAILIWRKHYFFASRPSLWKATIRSNLQRLHDNPEEFEATFRRFIMDFPEKSVPKWNKLIPKLIGR
;
A
#
# COMPACT_ATOMS: atom_id res chain seq x y z
N MET A 1 14.73 22.20 -13.52
CA MET A 1 14.67 21.24 -12.39
C MET A 1 14.13 19.88 -12.86
N GLY A 2 13.23 19.89 -13.85
CA GLY A 2 12.63 18.72 -14.50
C GLY A 2 13.59 17.60 -14.94
N THR A 3 14.75 17.88 -15.53
CA THR A 3 15.69 16.81 -15.96
C THR A 3 16.21 15.98 -14.79
N LYS A 4 16.51 16.60 -13.64
CA LYS A 4 16.96 15.90 -12.43
C LYS A 4 15.84 15.05 -11.83
N ILE A 5 14.63 15.63 -11.73
CA ILE A 5 13.44 14.93 -11.22
C ILE A 5 13.14 13.69 -12.08
N ARG A 6 13.20 13.84 -13.40
CA ARG A 6 13.01 12.72 -14.34
C ARG A 6 13.99 11.58 -14.07
N VAL A 7 15.28 11.87 -13.99
CA VAL A 7 16.32 10.86 -13.70
C VAL A 7 16.04 10.15 -12.38
N TYR A 8 15.62 10.88 -11.35
CA TYR A 8 15.29 10.29 -10.05
C TYR A 8 14.04 9.40 -10.12
N LEU A 9 13.00 9.82 -10.84
CA LEU A 9 11.79 9.00 -11.05
C LEU A 9 12.12 7.74 -11.88
N GLU A 10 12.96 7.85 -12.91
CA GLU A 10 13.42 6.71 -13.70
C GLU A 10 14.25 5.73 -12.86
N PHE A 11 15.10 6.22 -11.96
CA PHE A 11 15.78 5.38 -10.96
C PHE A 11 14.77 4.67 -10.04
N LEU A 12 13.80 5.39 -9.48
CA LEU A 12 12.77 4.81 -8.61
C LEU A 12 11.85 3.80 -9.33
N LEU A 13 11.69 3.93 -10.65
CA LEU A 13 10.94 3.01 -11.48
C LEU A 13 11.59 1.61 -11.54
N GLN A 14 12.93 1.54 -11.40
CA GLN A 14 13.68 0.28 -11.36
C GLN A 14 13.48 -0.52 -10.07
N ARG A 15 12.75 0.04 -9.09
CA ARG A 15 12.53 -0.53 -7.76
C ARG A 15 13.83 -0.79 -6.99
N PRO A 16 14.71 0.22 -6.86
CA PRO A 16 15.95 0.06 -6.13
C PRO A 16 15.64 -0.36 -4.69
N SER A 17 16.35 -1.38 -4.24
CA SER A 17 16.38 -1.81 -2.85
C SER A 17 16.96 -0.71 -1.96
N ARG A 18 16.76 -0.82 -0.66
CA ARG A 18 17.29 0.17 0.30
C ARG A 18 18.81 0.39 0.14
N PRO A 19 19.66 -0.64 0.04
CA PRO A 19 21.09 -0.45 -0.19
C PRO A 19 21.39 0.31 -1.49
N GLU A 20 20.63 0.07 -2.56
CA GLU A 20 20.81 0.77 -3.84
C GLU A 20 20.40 2.24 -3.75
N ILE A 21 19.31 2.54 -3.02
CA ILE A 21 18.90 3.92 -2.72
C ILE A 21 19.98 4.63 -1.89
N ASP A 22 20.51 3.97 -0.87
CA ASP A 22 21.53 4.56 0.01
C ASP A 22 22.84 4.80 -0.75
N LYS A 23 23.24 3.88 -1.64
CA LYS A 23 24.38 4.06 -2.56
C LYS A 23 24.15 5.23 -3.52
N TYR A 24 22.99 5.28 -4.17
CA TYR A 24 22.64 6.37 -5.08
C TYR A 24 22.66 7.74 -4.38
N LYS A 25 22.16 7.82 -3.14
CA LYS A 25 22.22 9.06 -2.33
C LYS A 25 23.63 9.47 -1.93
N ALA A 26 24.54 8.51 -1.73
CA ALA A 26 25.93 8.79 -1.39
C ALA A 26 26.62 9.58 -2.51
N ASP A 27 26.28 9.26 -3.77
CA ASP A 27 26.84 9.90 -4.97
C ASP A 27 26.23 11.29 -5.27
N LEU A 28 25.17 11.70 -4.56
CA LEU A 28 24.51 13.00 -4.73
C LEU A 28 25.10 14.07 -3.80
N THR A 29 25.25 15.29 -4.32
CA THR A 29 25.49 16.51 -3.53
C THR A 29 24.39 16.71 -2.47
N VAL A 30 24.68 17.42 -1.38
CA VAL A 30 23.72 17.68 -0.28
C VAL A 30 22.37 18.22 -0.77
N GLU A 31 22.35 19.19 -1.68
CA GLU A 31 21.10 19.76 -2.23
C GLU A 31 20.32 18.74 -3.07
N ASN A 32 21.00 18.01 -3.95
CA ASN A 32 20.37 16.96 -4.75
C ASN A 32 19.84 15.81 -3.89
N ARG A 33 20.52 15.48 -2.78
CA ARG A 33 20.06 14.47 -1.81
C ARG A 33 18.76 14.92 -1.14
N LYS A 34 18.68 16.17 -0.70
CA LYS A 34 17.44 16.77 -0.16
C LYS A 34 16.31 16.68 -1.18
N LEU A 35 16.57 17.09 -2.43
CA LEU A 35 15.57 17.05 -3.50
C LEU A 35 15.06 15.62 -3.75
N PHE A 36 15.99 14.65 -3.81
CA PHE A 36 15.66 13.24 -3.99
C PHE A 36 14.85 12.68 -2.81
N ASP A 37 15.21 13.03 -1.57
CA ASP A 37 14.51 12.61 -0.37
C ASP A 37 13.05 13.12 -0.32
N HIS A 38 12.81 14.37 -0.74
CA HIS A 38 11.44 14.90 -0.85
C HIS A 38 10.67 14.28 -2.02
N LEU A 39 11.33 13.99 -3.14
CA LEU A 39 10.69 13.34 -4.28
C LEU A 39 10.26 11.91 -3.94
N LEU A 40 11.10 11.17 -3.20
CA LEU A 40 10.77 9.85 -2.70
C LEU A 40 9.52 9.90 -1.79
N LEU A 41 9.47 10.89 -0.90
CA LEU A 41 8.34 11.11 -0.01
C LEU A 41 7.07 11.52 -0.76
N PHE A 42 7.21 12.40 -1.75
CA PHE A 42 6.13 12.84 -2.64
C PHE A 42 5.49 11.65 -3.35
N CYS A 43 6.30 10.80 -4.00
CA CYS A 43 5.80 9.60 -4.67
C CYS A 43 5.12 8.61 -3.71
N TYR A 44 5.59 8.54 -2.47
CA TYR A 44 4.98 7.70 -1.44
C TYR A 44 3.59 8.21 -1.02
N PHE A 45 3.42 9.54 -0.84
CA PHE A 45 2.12 10.10 -0.51
C PHE A 45 1.14 10.06 -1.70
N ASP A 46 1.63 10.27 -2.92
CA ASP A 46 0.82 10.06 -4.13
C ASP A 46 0.35 8.61 -4.25
N LEU A 47 1.17 7.63 -3.87
CA LEU A 47 0.75 6.23 -3.82
C LEU A 47 -0.36 6.02 -2.78
N ILE A 48 -0.25 6.64 -1.60
CA ILE A 48 -1.30 6.59 -0.57
C ILE A 48 -2.60 7.23 -1.08
N GLN A 49 -2.52 8.38 -1.75
CA GLN A 49 -3.69 9.05 -2.33
C GLN A 49 -4.31 8.20 -3.45
N TYR A 50 -3.50 7.72 -4.38
CA TYR A 50 -3.92 6.85 -5.48
C TYR A 50 -4.61 5.58 -4.97
N THR A 51 -4.11 4.96 -3.90
CA THR A 51 -4.73 3.78 -3.28
C THR A 51 -6.05 4.09 -2.57
N ARG A 52 -6.21 5.29 -2.00
CA ARG A 52 -7.47 5.77 -1.42
C ARG A 52 -8.51 6.09 -2.49
N GLU A 53 -8.12 6.82 -3.53
CA GLU A 53 -9.01 7.23 -4.63
C GLU A 53 -9.49 6.05 -5.46
N LYS A 54 -8.61 5.07 -5.75
CA LYS A 54 -8.98 3.89 -6.55
C LYS A 54 -9.81 2.84 -5.81
N LYS A 55 -10.31 3.11 -4.59
CA LYS A 55 -11.22 2.20 -3.85
C LYS A 55 -10.74 0.72 -3.82
N LEU A 56 -9.43 0.48 -3.80
CA LEU A 56 -8.90 -0.90 -3.64
C LEU A 56 -9.24 -1.47 -2.26
N VAL A 57 -9.48 -0.59 -1.28
CA VAL A 57 -10.06 -0.92 0.02
C VAL A 57 -11.48 -1.50 -0.13
N SER A 58 -12.30 -0.95 -1.03
CA SER A 58 -13.69 -1.41 -1.26
C SER A 58 -13.77 -2.77 -1.96
N ILE A 59 -12.86 -3.08 -2.89
CA ILE A 59 -12.82 -4.40 -3.54
C ILE A 59 -12.34 -5.46 -2.53
N GLY A 60 -11.34 -5.11 -1.72
CA GLY A 60 -10.90 -5.94 -0.62
C GLY A 60 -12.02 -6.22 0.38
N ASP A 61 -12.69 -5.17 0.86
CA ASP A 61 -13.81 -5.27 1.79
C ASP A 61 -14.98 -6.06 1.20
N PHE A 62 -15.22 -5.95 -0.12
CA PHE A 62 -16.20 -6.75 -0.84
C PHE A 62 -15.84 -8.24 -0.85
N TYR A 63 -14.62 -8.62 -1.24
CA TYR A 63 -14.18 -10.02 -1.19
C TYR A 63 -14.15 -10.59 0.23
N LEU A 64 -13.78 -9.77 1.22
CA LEU A 64 -13.78 -10.15 2.63
C LEU A 64 -15.20 -10.38 3.17
N SER A 65 -16.14 -9.53 2.78
CA SER A 65 -17.57 -9.69 3.09
C SER A 65 -18.15 -10.92 2.42
N CYS A 66 -17.80 -11.18 1.15
CA CYS A 66 -18.20 -12.39 0.43
C CYS A 66 -17.60 -13.66 1.06
N PHE A 67 -16.34 -13.65 1.48
CA PHE A 67 -15.68 -14.80 2.10
C PHE A 67 -16.23 -15.07 3.51
N GLY A 68 -16.53 -14.02 4.28
CA GLY A 68 -17.21 -14.14 5.57
C GLY A 68 -18.62 -14.73 5.44
N LEU A 69 -19.41 -14.25 4.46
CA LEU A 69 -20.72 -14.82 4.12
C LEU A 69 -20.62 -16.29 3.69
N PHE A 70 -19.64 -16.63 2.85
CA PHE A 70 -19.42 -18.00 2.41
C PHE A 70 -19.07 -18.93 3.59
N ALA A 71 -18.18 -18.51 4.49
CA ALA A 71 -17.82 -19.27 5.69
C ALA A 71 -19.01 -19.49 6.63
N ILE A 72 -19.89 -18.49 6.78
CA ILE A 72 -21.12 -18.61 7.58
C ILE A 72 -22.09 -19.60 6.93
N ILE A 73 -22.29 -19.52 5.61
CA ILE A 73 -23.20 -20.42 4.87
C ILE A 73 -22.68 -21.87 4.93
N VAL A 74 -21.39 -22.09 4.68
CA VAL A 74 -20.78 -23.43 4.76
C VAL A 74 -20.81 -23.96 6.19
N GLY A 75 -20.55 -23.11 7.19
CA GLY A 75 -20.64 -23.47 8.62
C GLY A 75 -22.06 -23.86 9.02
N LEU A 76 -23.08 -23.11 8.58
CA LEU A 76 -24.49 -23.42 8.82
C LEU A 76 -24.94 -24.70 8.11
N ALA A 77 -24.55 -24.90 6.84
CA ALA A 77 -24.88 -26.09 6.08
C ALA A 77 -24.23 -27.35 6.66
N GLY A 78 -22.94 -27.27 7.03
CA GLY A 78 -22.21 -28.35 7.68
C GLY A 78 -22.79 -28.69 9.05
N ALA A 79 -23.12 -27.69 9.87
CA ALA A 79 -23.74 -27.89 11.17
C ALA A 79 -25.16 -28.47 11.05
N SER A 80 -25.94 -28.06 10.03
CA SER A 80 -27.26 -28.63 9.75
C SER A 80 -27.18 -30.09 9.31
N TYR A 81 -26.22 -30.43 8.45
CA TYR A 81 -25.98 -31.82 8.01
C TYR A 81 -25.60 -32.70 9.21
N ILE A 82 -24.64 -32.27 10.03
CA ILE A 82 -24.20 -33.01 11.22
C ILE A 82 -25.34 -33.17 12.24
N ASN A 83 -26.14 -32.13 12.47
CA ASN A 83 -27.25 -32.17 13.42
C ASN A 83 -28.38 -33.11 12.96
N HIS A 84 -28.62 -33.21 11.65
CA HIS A 84 -29.61 -34.14 11.08
C HIS A 84 -29.29 -35.62 11.39
N TYR A 85 -28.01 -35.98 11.50
CA TYR A 85 -27.58 -37.37 11.76
C TYR A 85 -27.26 -37.66 13.23
N LEU A 86 -26.86 -36.67 14.02
CA LEU A 86 -26.35 -36.89 15.38
C LEU A 86 -27.24 -36.31 16.49
N GLY A 87 -28.26 -35.49 16.18
CA GLY A 87 -29.21 -34.97 17.18
C GLY A 87 -28.58 -34.11 18.30
N LEU A 88 -27.37 -33.57 18.07
CA LEU A 88 -26.58 -32.85 19.06
C LEU A 88 -26.77 -31.33 18.91
N SER A 89 -27.73 -30.77 19.63
CA SER A 89 -28.09 -29.34 19.59
C SER A 89 -26.95 -28.40 20.03
N MET A 90 -26.03 -28.85 20.88
CA MET A 90 -24.94 -28.03 21.42
C MET A 90 -23.76 -27.85 20.45
N LEU A 91 -23.50 -28.83 19.57
CA LEU A 91 -22.44 -28.77 18.55
C LEU A 91 -22.73 -27.72 17.47
N TRP A 92 -24.00 -27.36 17.27
CA TRP A 92 -24.41 -26.33 16.31
C TRP A 92 -23.89 -24.95 16.73
N PHE A 93 -24.02 -24.59 18.01
CA PHE A 93 -23.52 -23.32 18.54
C PHE A 93 -21.99 -23.24 18.55
N ILE A 94 -21.31 -24.35 18.80
CA ILE A 94 -19.83 -24.41 18.79
C ILE A 94 -19.28 -24.21 17.37
N ASN A 95 -19.88 -24.86 16.36
CA ASN A 95 -19.46 -24.68 14.96
C ASN A 95 -19.75 -23.28 14.43
N LEU A 96 -20.90 -22.69 14.80
CA LEU A 96 -21.22 -21.30 14.47
C LEU A 96 -20.21 -20.33 15.09
N ALA A 97 -19.86 -20.53 16.37
CA ALA A 97 -18.88 -19.72 17.08
C ALA A 97 -17.47 -19.85 16.48
N LEU A 98 -17.03 -21.08 16.14
CA LEU A 98 -15.75 -21.32 15.48
C LEU A 98 -15.69 -20.67 14.09
N GLY A 99 -16.77 -20.72 13.32
CA GLY A 99 -16.87 -20.04 12.02
C GLY A 99 -16.76 -18.52 12.14
N LEU A 100 -17.40 -17.92 13.13
CA LEU A 100 -17.31 -16.48 13.41
C LEU A 100 -15.92 -16.08 13.91
N ILE A 101 -15.28 -16.88 14.76
CA ILE A 101 -13.91 -16.64 15.25
C ILE A 101 -12.90 -16.78 14.11
N ALA A 102 -13.00 -17.82 13.28
CA ALA A 102 -12.12 -18.02 12.13
C ALA A 102 -12.29 -16.91 11.08
N GLY A 103 -13.54 -16.50 10.79
CA GLY A 103 -13.84 -15.36 9.92
C GLY A 103 -13.29 -14.05 10.48
N GLY A 104 -13.51 -13.77 11.77
CA GLY A 104 -12.97 -12.61 12.47
C GLY A 104 -11.44 -12.58 12.50
N TRP A 105 -10.79 -13.74 12.65
CA TRP A 105 -9.33 -13.84 12.65
C TRP A 105 -8.75 -13.68 11.25
N ALA A 106 -9.41 -14.22 10.22
CA ALA A 106 -9.06 -13.96 8.83
C ALA A 106 -9.17 -12.46 8.50
N ILE A 107 -10.23 -11.78 8.96
CA ILE A 107 -10.41 -10.33 8.82
C ILE A 107 -9.30 -9.55 9.56
N LEU A 108 -8.92 -9.97 10.76
CA LEU A 108 -7.84 -9.35 11.54
C LEU A 108 -6.46 -9.55 10.91
N ILE A 109 -6.14 -10.76 10.48
CA ILE A 109 -4.90 -11.10 9.76
C ILE A 109 -4.82 -10.30 8.46
N TRP A 110 -5.94 -10.22 7.74
CA TRP A 110 -6.07 -9.42 6.53
C TRP A 110 -5.85 -7.93 6.86
N ARG A 111 -6.58 -7.33 7.82
CA ARG A 111 -6.34 -5.93 8.26
C ARG A 111 -4.88 -5.66 8.65
N LYS A 112 -4.21 -6.60 9.31
CA LYS A 112 -2.80 -6.47 9.73
C LYS A 112 -1.83 -6.57 8.54
N HIS A 113 -2.20 -7.29 7.49
CA HIS A 113 -1.46 -7.37 6.22
C HIS A 113 -1.86 -6.28 5.20
N TYR A 114 -2.80 -5.39 5.52
CA TYR A 114 -3.19 -4.26 4.66
C TYR A 114 -2.18 -3.08 4.63
N PHE A 115 -0.89 -3.41 4.60
CA PHE A 115 0.19 -2.57 4.10
C PHE A 115 0.09 -2.45 2.55
N PHE A 116 -0.98 -1.84 2.02
CA PHE A 116 -1.25 -1.86 0.56
C PHE A 116 -0.37 -0.91 -0.26
N ALA A 117 0.37 -0.02 0.40
CA ALA A 117 1.37 0.83 -0.22
C ALA A 117 2.63 0.05 -0.71
N SER A 118 2.66 -1.28 -0.61
CA SER A 118 3.81 -2.11 -1.02
C SER A 118 3.57 -3.01 -2.24
N ARG A 119 2.40 -2.97 -2.90
CA ARG A 119 2.23 -3.78 -4.13
C ARG A 119 3.18 -3.23 -5.22
N PRO A 120 4.14 -4.03 -5.72
CA PRO A 120 5.14 -3.57 -6.69
C PRO A 120 4.56 -2.94 -7.95
N SER A 121 3.39 -3.43 -8.37
CA SER A 121 2.64 -2.91 -9.52
C SER A 121 2.08 -1.51 -9.28
N LEU A 122 1.65 -1.19 -8.05
CA LEU A 122 1.10 0.11 -7.69
C LEU A 122 2.21 1.16 -7.60
N TRP A 123 3.35 0.84 -6.97
CA TRP A 123 4.53 1.72 -6.98
C TRP A 123 4.93 2.08 -8.42
N LYS A 124 5.09 1.07 -9.29
CA LYS A 124 5.45 1.28 -10.69
C LYS A 124 4.40 2.12 -11.43
N ALA A 125 3.11 1.92 -11.15
CA ALA A 125 2.03 2.71 -11.74
C ALA A 125 2.08 4.18 -11.27
N THR A 126 2.29 4.43 -9.98
CA THR A 126 2.42 5.78 -9.43
C THR A 126 3.64 6.50 -10.01
N ILE A 127 4.81 5.84 -10.07
CA ILE A 127 6.01 6.44 -10.67
C ILE A 127 5.80 6.73 -12.16
N ARG A 128 5.16 5.82 -12.92
CA ARG A 128 4.79 6.08 -14.32
C ARG A 128 3.83 7.24 -14.47
N SER A 129 2.83 7.35 -13.60
CA SER A 129 1.89 8.47 -13.58
C SER A 129 2.61 9.80 -13.33
N ASN A 130 3.58 9.81 -12.40
CA ASN A 130 4.37 11.01 -12.12
C ASN A 130 5.35 11.36 -13.25
N LEU A 131 5.94 10.37 -13.92
CA LEU A 131 6.71 10.58 -15.14
C LEU A 131 5.85 11.16 -16.26
N GLN A 132 4.63 10.66 -16.43
CA GLN A 132 3.67 11.16 -17.42
C GLN A 132 3.25 12.59 -17.12
N ARG A 133 2.90 12.91 -15.86
CA ARG A 133 2.57 14.29 -15.43
C ARG A 133 3.73 15.25 -15.65
N LEU A 134 4.97 14.81 -15.36
CA LEU A 134 6.17 15.61 -15.61
C LEU A 134 6.40 15.84 -17.11
N HIS A 135 6.06 14.88 -17.96
CA HIS A 135 6.17 15.01 -19.41
C HIS A 135 5.09 15.93 -19.99
N ASP A 136 3.83 15.75 -19.56
CA ASP A 136 2.67 16.44 -20.16
C ASP A 136 2.54 17.88 -19.67
N ASN A 137 2.81 18.14 -18.38
CA ASN A 137 2.72 19.47 -17.78
C ASN A 137 3.84 19.69 -16.74
N PRO A 138 5.08 19.94 -17.19
CA PRO A 138 6.24 20.05 -16.31
C PRO A 138 6.13 21.19 -15.30
N GLU A 139 5.53 22.32 -15.69
CA GLU A 139 5.38 23.50 -14.82
C GLU A 139 4.41 23.23 -13.66
N GLU A 140 3.28 22.58 -13.94
CA GLU A 140 2.28 22.22 -12.93
C GLU A 140 2.83 21.18 -11.96
N PHE A 141 3.56 20.19 -12.48
CA PHE A 141 4.24 19.20 -11.65
C PHE A 141 5.27 19.86 -10.73
N GLU A 142 6.14 20.72 -11.28
CA GLU A 142 7.14 21.43 -10.48
C GLU A 142 6.49 22.35 -9.44
N ALA A 143 5.39 23.03 -9.77
CA ALA A 143 4.66 23.87 -8.82
C ALA A 143 4.06 23.04 -7.67
N THR A 144 3.44 21.90 -7.99
CA THR A 144 2.89 20.97 -6.99
C THR A 144 3.98 20.42 -6.08
N PHE A 145 5.11 20.01 -6.68
CA PHE A 145 6.24 19.47 -5.92
C PHE A 145 6.91 20.54 -5.04
N ARG A 146 7.03 21.78 -5.52
CA ARG A 146 7.53 22.90 -4.69
C ARG A 146 6.62 23.18 -3.51
N ARG A 147 5.29 23.20 -3.71
CA ARG A 147 4.32 23.31 -2.61
C ARG A 147 4.50 22.20 -1.59
N PHE A 148 4.64 20.96 -2.06
CA PHE A 148 4.91 19.82 -1.18
C PHE A 148 6.17 20.00 -0.33
N ILE A 149 7.28 20.49 -0.92
CA ILE A 149 8.51 20.77 -0.17
C ILE A 149 8.29 21.84 0.90
N MET A 150 7.49 22.88 0.61
CA MET A 150 7.16 23.92 1.59
C MET A 150 6.30 23.37 2.75
N ASP A 151 5.33 22.51 2.43
CA ASP A 151 4.42 21.91 3.43
C ASP A 151 5.10 20.82 4.27
N PHE A 152 6.16 20.19 3.75
CA PHE A 152 6.90 19.11 4.39
C PHE A 152 8.35 19.51 4.74
N PRO A 153 8.58 20.16 5.90
CA PRO A 153 9.90 20.66 6.25
C PRO A 153 10.92 19.54 6.44
N GLU A 154 12.16 19.78 6.01
CA GLU A 154 13.30 18.84 5.99
C GLU A 154 13.47 18.00 7.26
N LYS A 155 13.23 18.57 8.43
CA LYS A 155 13.36 17.87 9.73
C LYS A 155 12.46 16.64 9.85
N SER A 156 11.34 16.61 9.12
CA SER A 156 10.38 15.50 9.14
C SER A 156 10.73 14.35 8.20
N VAL A 157 11.53 14.62 7.16
CA VAL A 157 11.81 13.71 6.04
C VAL A 157 12.55 12.43 6.46
N PRO A 158 13.58 12.45 7.34
CA PRO A 158 14.30 11.24 7.74
C PRO A 158 13.44 10.19 8.43
N LYS A 159 12.41 10.61 9.19
CA LYS A 159 11.48 9.71 9.88
C LYS A 159 10.67 8.89 8.88
N TRP A 160 10.17 9.55 7.84
CA TRP A 160 9.36 8.91 6.80
C TRP A 160 10.20 8.11 5.81
N ASN A 161 11.38 8.60 5.42
CA ASN A 161 12.26 7.88 4.50
C ASN A 161 12.80 6.55 5.08
N LYS A 162 12.78 6.35 6.39
CA LYS A 162 13.04 5.04 7.00
C LYS A 162 11.94 4.01 6.74
N LEU A 163 10.71 4.46 6.45
CA LEU A 163 9.52 3.61 6.26
C LEU A 163 9.32 3.20 4.79
N ILE A 164 9.69 4.06 3.83
CA ILE A 164 9.45 3.87 2.40
C ILE A 164 10.17 2.65 1.79
N PRO A 165 11.47 2.40 2.06
CA PRO A 165 12.20 1.30 1.40
C PRO A 165 11.71 -0.09 1.80
N LYS A 166 11.04 -0.24 2.95
CA LYS A 166 10.38 -1.49 3.34
C LYS A 166 9.21 -1.87 2.42
N LEU A 167 8.77 -0.94 1.56
CA LEU A 167 7.59 -1.06 0.71
C LEU A 167 7.94 -1.22 -0.78
N ILE A 168 9.13 -0.78 -1.21
CA ILE A 168 9.57 -0.82 -2.63
C ILE A 168 10.18 -2.18 -2.99
N GLY A 169 10.95 -2.77 -2.06
CA GLY A 169 11.72 -4.00 -2.26
C GLY A 169 11.47 -5.04 -1.16
N ARG A 170 10.40 -5.82 -1.34
CA ARG A 170 10.26 -7.21 -0.90
C ARG A 170 9.51 -7.98 -1.97
#